data_AF-A0A925E9C6-F1
#
_entry.id   AF-A0A925E9C6-F1
#
_cell.length_a   1.000
_cell.length_b   1.000
_cell.length_c   1.000
_cell.angle_alpha   90.00
_cell.angle_beta   90.00
_cell.angle_gamma   90.00
#
_symmetry.space_group_name_H-M   'P 1'
#
loop_
_entity.id
_entity.type
_entity.pdbx_description
1 polymer ?
#
loop_
_entity_poly.entity_id
_entity_poly.type
_entity_poly.pdbx_seq_one_letter_code
_entity_poly.pdbx_strand_id
1 'polypeptide(L)'
;MKKLILFSLILISSIAAFSQKRLPQLRSAEQRLNDEYCTGMFSTIDGTYFDMLNDNATVSATGYLNILDWLQGRVAGLQIYTTRNNNRVPFIRNSRAGIYVDEVWYDPAFLNSLPVSDIAMIKIIKGPFAGGFNSPGGVIAIYTIRGEDEGEE
;
A
#
# COMPACT_ATOMS: atom_id res chain seq x y z
N MET A 1 -32.24 -48.19 43.97
CA MET A 1 -32.20 -46.74 43.64
C MET A 1 -30.76 -46.31 43.41
N LYS A 2 -30.50 -45.71 42.24
CA LYS A 2 -29.43 -44.71 41.98
C LYS A 2 -27.97 -45.18 41.97
N LYS A 3 -27.58 -46.05 41.02
CA LYS A 3 -26.19 -46.10 40.47
C LYS A 3 -26.17 -46.46 38.98
N LEU A 4 -27.10 -45.90 38.21
CA LEU A 4 -27.27 -46.16 36.77
C LEU A 4 -27.39 -44.86 35.95
N ILE A 5 -27.03 -43.72 36.53
CA ILE A 5 -27.07 -42.42 35.86
C ILE A 5 -25.73 -41.74 36.12
N LEU A 6 -24.67 -42.16 35.42
CA LEU A 6 -23.45 -41.35 35.34
C LEU A 6 -22.57 -41.71 34.13
N PHE A 7 -23.15 -42.22 33.04
CA PHE A 7 -22.39 -42.64 31.85
C PHE A 7 -23.05 -42.29 30.51
N SER A 8 -23.94 -41.30 30.47
CA SER A 8 -24.65 -40.90 29.23
C SER A 8 -24.44 -39.44 28.79
N LEU A 9 -23.42 -38.74 29.28
CA LEU A 9 -23.20 -37.32 28.95
C LEU A 9 -21.81 -37.02 28.38
N ILE A 10 -21.26 -37.95 27.61
CA ILE A 10 -20.02 -37.75 26.85
C ILE A 10 -20.23 -38.31 25.45
N LEU A 11 -21.09 -37.70 24.62
CA LEU A 11 -21.09 -38.02 23.18
C LEU A 11 -21.73 -36.99 22.21
N ILE A 12 -22.02 -35.74 22.61
CA ILE A 12 -22.68 -34.77 21.70
C ILE A 12 -21.88 -33.48 21.42
N SER A 13 -20.71 -33.26 22.04
CA SER A 13 -19.96 -32.00 21.83
C SER A 13 -19.01 -31.98 20.61
N SER A 14 -19.05 -32.98 19.75
CA SER A 14 -18.16 -33.06 18.57
C SER A 14 -18.99 -33.30 17.32
N ILE A 15 -19.55 -32.23 16.75
CA ILE A 15 -19.66 -31.92 15.30
C ILE A 15 -20.21 -30.48 15.23
N ALA A 16 -19.32 -29.49 15.25
CA ALA A 16 -19.60 -28.16 14.70
C ALA A 16 -18.31 -27.50 14.18
N ALA A 17 -17.31 -28.31 13.83
CA ALA A 17 -16.01 -27.83 13.34
C ALA A 17 -15.82 -28.10 11.84
N PHE A 18 -16.88 -28.04 11.04
CA PHE A 18 -16.75 -28.17 9.60
C PHE A 18 -17.80 -27.34 8.86
N SER A 19 -17.33 -26.48 7.97
CA SER A 19 -18.11 -25.67 7.02
C SER A 19 -18.62 -24.32 7.52
N GLN A 20 -17.75 -23.50 8.11
CA GLN A 20 -17.76 -22.10 7.68
C GLN A 20 -17.10 -22.08 6.30
N LYS A 21 -17.93 -22.22 5.25
CA LYS A 21 -17.54 -21.90 3.88
C LYS A 21 -17.09 -20.45 3.93
N ARG A 22 -15.78 -20.19 3.93
CA ARG A 22 -15.25 -18.84 3.76
C ARG A 22 -15.85 -18.35 2.45
N LEU A 23 -16.82 -17.44 2.51
CA LEU A 23 -17.19 -16.65 1.36
C LEU A 23 -15.87 -16.10 0.80
N PRO A 24 -15.64 -16.12 -0.52
CA PRO A 24 -14.46 -15.47 -1.08
C PRO A 24 -14.45 -14.05 -0.51
N GLN A 25 -13.45 -13.72 0.31
CA GLN A 25 -13.27 -12.37 0.81
C GLN A 25 -13.26 -11.50 -0.45
N LEU A 26 -14.27 -10.64 -0.61
CA LEU A 26 -14.22 -9.57 -1.59
C LEU A 26 -12.93 -8.83 -1.29
N ARG A 27 -11.93 -8.95 -2.18
CA ARG A 27 -10.63 -8.31 -1.96
C ARG A 27 -10.90 -6.83 -1.72
N SER A 28 -10.29 -6.25 -0.69
CA SER A 28 -10.37 -4.81 -0.50
C SER A 28 -9.74 -4.12 -1.72
N ALA A 29 -10.14 -2.88 -2.00
CA ALA A 29 -9.55 -2.10 -3.09
C ALA A 29 -8.00 -2.05 -2.97
N GLU A 30 -7.49 -1.87 -1.75
CA GLU A 30 -6.06 -1.90 -1.44
C GLU A 30 -5.41 -3.24 -1.74
N GLN A 31 -6.08 -4.36 -1.43
CA GLN A 31 -5.57 -5.68 -1.73
C GLN A 31 -5.52 -5.94 -3.24
N ARG A 32 -6.52 -5.46 -3.99
CA ARG A 32 -6.51 -5.54 -5.46
C ARG A 32 -5.29 -4.80 -6.03
N LEU A 33 -5.08 -3.54 -5.63
CA LEU A 33 -3.92 -2.75 -6.07
C LEU A 33 -2.58 -3.39 -5.70
N ASN A 34 -2.49 -3.96 -4.49
CA ASN A 34 -1.29 -4.68 -4.07
C ASN A 34 -1.03 -5.91 -4.94
N ASP A 35 -2.05 -6.71 -5.24
CA ASP A 35 -1.91 -7.92 -6.05
C ASP A 35 -1.56 -7.62 -7.52
N GLU A 36 -2.01 -6.47 -8.03
CA GLU A 36 -1.84 -6.04 -9.42
C GLU A 36 -0.46 -5.42 -9.70
N TYR A 37 -0.02 -4.51 -8.83
CA TYR A 37 1.20 -3.75 -9.08
C TYR A 37 2.40 -4.24 -8.26
N CYS A 38 2.20 -4.71 -7.03
CA CYS A 38 3.30 -5.00 -6.10
C CYS A 38 3.78 -6.45 -6.22
N THR A 39 5.10 -6.63 -6.17
CA THR A 39 5.81 -7.90 -6.28
C THR A 39 6.82 -8.07 -5.14
N GLY A 40 7.31 -9.30 -4.98
CA GLY A 40 8.37 -9.63 -4.03
C GLY A 40 8.13 -9.08 -2.62
N MET A 41 9.09 -8.28 -2.13
CA MET A 41 9.01 -7.68 -0.79
C MET A 41 7.99 -6.55 -0.69
N PHE A 42 7.57 -5.94 -1.80
CA PHE A 42 6.58 -4.87 -1.83
C PHE A 42 5.16 -5.40 -1.75
N SER A 43 4.94 -6.70 -2.00
CA SER A 43 3.63 -7.35 -1.87
C SER A 43 3.28 -7.63 -0.40
N THR A 44 2.97 -6.56 0.33
CA THR A 44 2.61 -6.57 1.75
C THR A 44 1.23 -5.97 1.94
N ILE A 45 0.47 -6.45 2.92
CA ILE A 45 -0.82 -5.82 3.26
C ILE A 45 -0.60 -4.42 3.86
N ASP A 46 0.52 -4.20 4.54
CA ASP A 46 0.83 -2.91 5.15
C ASP A 46 1.08 -1.81 4.11
N GLY A 47 0.57 -0.62 4.42
CA GLY A 47 0.73 0.58 3.63
C GLY A 47 -0.55 1.40 3.49
N THR A 48 -0.39 2.63 3.03
CA THR A 48 -1.49 3.48 2.53
C THR A 48 -1.42 3.50 1.01
N TYR A 49 -2.55 3.29 0.35
CA TYR A 49 -2.64 3.17 -1.11
C TYR A 49 -3.40 4.36 -1.69
N PHE A 50 -2.96 4.82 -2.86
CA PHE A 50 -3.68 5.79 -3.68
C PHE A 50 -3.80 5.20 -5.08
N ASP A 51 -5.03 4.95 -5.50
CA ASP A 51 -5.37 4.59 -6.88
C ASP A 51 -5.43 5.88 -7.69
N MET A 52 -4.52 6.05 -8.64
CA MET A 52 -4.41 7.30 -9.41
C MET A 52 -5.33 7.30 -10.64
N LEU A 53 -5.83 6.13 -11.04
CA LEU A 53 -6.61 5.96 -12.26
C LEU A 53 -8.11 5.95 -11.95
N ASN A 54 -8.51 5.24 -10.89
CA ASN A 54 -9.93 4.94 -10.65
C ASN A 54 -10.55 5.74 -9.50
N ASP A 55 -9.76 6.40 -8.65
CA ASP A 55 -10.26 7.13 -7.49
C ASP A 55 -10.44 8.63 -7.78
N ASN A 56 -11.68 9.13 -7.68
CA ASN A 56 -11.99 10.54 -7.83
C ASN A 56 -11.24 11.44 -6.82
N ALA A 57 -10.85 10.92 -5.66
CA ALA A 57 -10.07 11.67 -4.68
C ALA A 57 -8.65 12.02 -5.17
N THR A 58 -8.12 11.26 -6.14
CA THR A 58 -6.74 11.41 -6.66
C THR A 58 -6.66 12.22 -7.95
N VAL A 59 -7.80 12.51 -8.61
CA VAL A 59 -7.88 13.33 -9.82
C VAL A 59 -7.13 14.67 -9.69
N SER A 60 -7.18 15.29 -8.51
CA SER A 60 -6.48 16.54 -8.21
C SER A 60 -4.95 16.47 -8.32
N ALA A 61 -4.36 15.27 -8.30
CA ALA A 61 -2.93 15.05 -8.39
C ALA A 61 -2.34 15.50 -9.73
N THR A 62 -3.10 15.35 -10.82
CA THR A 62 -2.68 15.72 -12.17
C THR A 62 -2.33 17.21 -12.33
N GLY A 63 -2.84 18.07 -11.43
CA GLY A 63 -2.49 19.50 -11.39
C GLY A 63 -1.12 19.81 -10.77
N TYR A 64 -0.42 18.81 -10.23
CA TYR A 64 0.88 18.97 -9.57
C TYR A 64 2.01 18.56 -10.50
N LEU A 65 3.10 19.32 -10.46
CA LEU A 65 4.32 18.98 -11.22
C LEU A 65 5.10 17.82 -10.61
N ASN A 66 4.96 17.59 -9.30
CA ASN A 66 5.64 16.52 -8.59
C ASN A 66 4.66 15.87 -7.62
N ILE A 67 4.59 14.55 -7.64
CA ILE A 67 3.64 13.79 -6.83
C ILE A 67 3.83 13.98 -5.32
N LEU A 68 5.06 14.23 -4.86
CA LEU A 68 5.33 14.45 -3.44
C LEU A 68 4.62 15.69 -2.89
N ASP A 69 4.49 16.74 -3.70
CA ASP A 69 3.78 17.96 -3.31
C ASP A 69 2.28 17.65 -3.09
N TRP A 70 1.70 16.77 -3.91
CA TRP A 70 0.31 16.34 -3.75
C TRP A 70 0.10 15.47 -2.51
N LEU A 71 1.06 14.58 -2.20
CA LEU A 71 0.99 13.69 -1.03
C LEU A 71 1.07 14.44 0.30
N GLN A 72 1.60 15.66 0.31
CA GLN A 72 1.68 16.49 1.50
C GLN A 72 0.28 16.76 2.08
N GLY A 73 0.11 16.46 3.37
CA GLY A 73 -1.19 16.60 4.06
C GLY A 73 -2.19 15.46 3.82
N ARG A 74 -1.90 14.53 2.89
CA ARG A 74 -2.73 13.32 2.64
C ARG A 74 -2.21 12.10 3.39
N VAL A 75 -0.94 12.13 3.79
CA VAL A 75 -0.27 11.02 4.46
C VAL A 75 0.09 11.45 5.87
N ALA A 76 -0.49 10.78 6.86
CA ALA A 76 -0.24 11.09 8.26
C ALA A 76 1.27 10.97 8.60
N GLY A 77 1.85 12.08 9.06
CA GLY A 77 3.25 12.18 9.45
C GLY A 77 4.24 12.34 8.30
N LEU A 78 3.77 12.51 7.05
CA LEU A 78 4.62 12.85 5.90
C LEU A 78 4.89 14.35 5.87
N GLN A 79 6.15 14.71 5.76
CA GLN A 79 6.63 16.06 5.52
C GLN A 79 7.55 16.05 4.31
N ILE A 80 7.40 17.06 3.45
CA ILE A 80 8.22 17.23 2.26
C ILE A 80 9.13 18.43 2.50
N TYR A 81 10.44 18.22 2.40
CA TYR A 81 11.43 19.28 2.48
C TYR A 81 11.96 19.60 1.08
N THR A 82 11.99 20.86 0.73
CA THR A 82 12.54 21.32 -0.55
C THR A 82 13.99 21.75 -0.36
N THR A 83 14.89 21.13 -1.11
CA THR A 83 16.32 21.48 -1.11
C THR A 83 16.57 22.76 -1.93
N ARG A 84 17.78 23.31 -1.85
CA ARG A 84 18.18 24.48 -2.66
C ARG A 84 18.07 24.27 -4.17
N ASN A 85 18.14 23.02 -4.63
CA ASN A 85 18.02 22.66 -6.04
C ASN A 85 16.57 22.34 -6.45
N ASN A 86 15.59 22.72 -5.63
CA ASN A 86 14.16 22.45 -5.84
C ASN A 86 13.79 20.95 -5.86
N ASN A 87 14.62 20.08 -5.26
CA ASN A 87 14.28 18.67 -5.07
C ASN A 87 13.43 18.51 -3.82
N ARG A 88 12.31 17.78 -3.94
CA ARG A 88 11.42 17.40 -2.84
C ARG A 88 11.96 16.15 -2.16
N VAL A 89 12.19 16.20 -0.86
CA VAL A 89 12.70 15.05 -0.09
C VAL A 89 11.68 14.65 0.97
N PRO A 90 11.14 13.42 0.92
CA PRO A 90 10.11 12.99 1.84
C PRO A 90 10.69 12.49 3.17
N PHE A 91 10.05 12.89 4.26
CA PHE A 91 10.31 12.42 5.62
C PHE A 91 9.01 11.95 6.25
N ILE A 92 9.01 10.75 6.81
CA ILE A 92 7.89 10.18 7.54
C ILE A 92 8.30 10.12 9.01
N ARG A 93 7.57 10.83 9.88
CA ARG A 93 7.85 10.90 11.33
C ARG A 93 9.32 11.30 11.60
N ASN A 94 9.77 12.37 10.95
CA ASN A 94 11.14 12.91 11.01
C ASN A 94 12.26 11.98 10.51
N SER A 95 11.94 10.84 9.91
CA SER A 95 12.91 9.92 9.31
C SER A 95 12.79 9.95 7.80
N ARG A 96 13.92 9.96 7.08
CA ARG A 96 13.93 10.02 5.61
C ARG A 96 13.24 8.77 5.04
N ALA A 97 12.29 8.99 4.12
CA ALA A 97 11.65 7.92 3.38
C ALA A 97 12.40 7.68 2.05
N GLY A 98 12.44 6.43 1.62
CA GLY A 98 12.95 6.03 0.31
C GLY A 98 11.90 6.24 -0.78
N ILE A 99 12.36 6.52 -1.99
CA ILE A 99 11.51 6.61 -3.18
C ILE A 99 11.85 5.43 -4.08
N TYR A 100 10.80 4.76 -4.52
CA TYR A 100 10.88 3.62 -5.41
C TYR A 100 9.91 3.85 -6.55
N VAL A 101 10.37 3.64 -7.78
CA VAL A 101 9.52 3.66 -8.96
C VAL A 101 9.60 2.28 -9.57
N ASP A 102 8.45 1.60 -9.65
CA ASP A 102 8.34 0.19 -10.06
C ASP A 102 9.34 -0.70 -9.31
N GLU A 103 9.39 -0.53 -7.98
CA GLU A 103 10.25 -1.29 -7.05
C GLU A 103 11.75 -1.09 -7.23
N VAL A 104 12.16 -0.16 -8.10
CA VAL A 104 13.54 0.27 -8.26
C VAL A 104 13.78 1.54 -7.46
N TRP A 105 14.86 1.58 -6.68
CA TRP A 105 15.22 2.74 -5.87
C TRP A 105 15.70 3.90 -6.73
N TYR A 106 15.22 5.12 -6.44
CA TYR A 106 15.65 6.35 -7.10
C TYR A 106 15.96 7.48 -6.12
N ASP A 107 16.80 8.42 -6.56
CA ASP A 107 16.97 9.69 -5.86
C ASP A 107 15.71 10.57 -6.01
N PRO A 108 15.31 11.36 -5.00
CA PRO A 108 14.12 12.20 -5.10
C PRO A 108 14.11 13.20 -6.26
N ALA A 109 15.27 13.58 -6.80
CA ALA A 109 15.36 14.41 -7.99
C ALA A 109 14.67 13.78 -9.21
N PHE A 110 14.64 12.44 -9.31
CA PHE A 110 14.01 11.72 -10.43
C PHE A 110 12.51 12.02 -10.56
N LEU A 111 11.82 12.24 -9.45
CA LEU A 111 10.37 12.54 -9.49
C LEU A 111 10.04 13.90 -10.10
N ASN A 112 11.04 14.77 -10.32
CA ASN A 112 10.83 16.01 -11.07
C ASN A 112 10.69 15.76 -12.58
N SER A 113 11.16 14.62 -13.08
CA SER A 113 11.04 14.21 -14.49
C SER A 113 9.93 13.19 -14.74
N LEU A 114 9.27 12.67 -13.70
CA LEU A 114 8.16 11.74 -13.82
C LEU A 114 6.83 12.52 -13.80
N PRO A 115 6.08 12.56 -14.90
CA PRO A 115 4.76 13.20 -14.92
C PRO A 115 3.79 12.51 -13.96
N VAL A 116 2.96 13.28 -13.27
CA VAL A 116 1.95 12.71 -12.35
C VAL A 116 0.86 11.95 -13.11
N SER A 117 0.60 12.32 -14.36
CA SER A 117 -0.32 11.61 -15.26
C SER A 117 0.08 10.17 -15.55
N ASP A 118 1.36 9.84 -15.42
CA ASP A 118 1.91 8.55 -15.82
C ASP A 118 1.99 7.57 -14.63
N ILE A 119 1.44 7.98 -13.48
CA ILE A 119 1.42 7.20 -12.24
C ILE A 119 0.07 6.51 -12.15
N ALA A 120 0.08 5.18 -12.02
CA ALA A 120 -1.13 4.38 -11.82
C ALA A 120 -1.49 4.23 -10.34
N MET A 121 -0.48 4.08 -9.48
CA MET A 121 -0.71 3.80 -8.08
C MET A 121 0.46 4.22 -7.21
N ILE A 122 0.15 4.63 -5.97
CA ILE A 122 1.16 4.96 -4.96
C ILE A 122 0.88 4.15 -3.71
N LYS A 123 1.93 3.51 -3.20
CA LYS A 123 1.91 2.77 -1.94
C LYS A 123 2.92 3.36 -0.96
N ILE A 124 2.47 3.65 0.24
CA ILE A 124 3.31 4.23 1.29
C ILE A 124 3.39 3.30 2.48
N ILE A 125 4.57 2.73 2.71
CA ILE A 125 4.87 1.87 3.84
C ILE A 125 5.61 2.73 4.88
N LYS A 126 5.10 2.79 6.11
CA LYS A 126 5.64 3.67 7.16
C LYS A 126 6.55 2.87 8.09
N GLY A 127 7.76 3.38 8.33
CA GLY A 127 8.75 2.73 9.19
C GLY A 127 9.65 1.74 8.44
N PRO A 128 10.58 1.07 9.14
CA PRO A 128 11.61 0.25 8.51
C PRO A 128 11.02 -0.84 7.60
N PHE A 129 11.45 -0.84 6.34
CA PHE A 129 11.04 -1.82 5.34
C PHE A 129 12.23 -2.71 4.98
N ALA A 130 12.04 -4.03 4.97
CA ALA A 130 13.12 -4.99 4.74
C ALA A 130 13.78 -4.84 3.35
N GLY A 131 13.02 -4.43 2.34
CA GLY A 131 13.54 -4.11 1.00
C GLY A 131 14.02 -2.66 0.85
N GLY A 132 13.97 -1.87 1.92
CA GLY A 132 14.26 -0.44 1.93
C GLY A 132 15.75 -0.15 2.08
N PHE A 133 16.38 0.39 1.05
CA PHE A 133 17.77 0.83 1.09
C PHE A 133 17.86 2.16 1.82
N ASN A 134 18.52 2.17 2.99
CA ASN A 134 18.77 3.38 3.79
C ASN A 134 17.53 4.28 3.99
N SER A 135 16.37 3.65 4.25
CA SER A 135 15.06 4.30 4.27
C SER A 135 14.36 4.11 5.62
N PRO A 136 14.91 4.69 6.72
CA PRO A 136 14.42 4.44 8.08
C PRO A 136 12.99 4.97 8.32
N GLY A 137 12.55 5.97 7.55
CA GLY A 137 11.16 6.47 7.59
C GLY A 137 10.16 5.59 6.88
N GLY A 138 10.63 4.59 6.12
CA GLY A 138 9.83 3.76 5.24
C GLY A 138 9.95 4.17 3.79
N VAL A 139 8.95 3.81 2.99
CA VAL A 139 9.04 3.82 1.54
C VAL A 139 7.81 4.45 0.93
N ILE A 140 8.02 5.28 -0.09
CA ILE A 140 7.03 5.73 -1.05
C ILE A 140 7.31 4.99 -2.35
N ALA A 141 6.51 3.96 -2.62
CA ALA A 141 6.55 3.21 -3.87
C ALA A 141 5.53 3.80 -4.84
N ILE A 142 5.99 4.10 -6.04
CA ILE A 142 5.24 4.73 -7.12
C ILE A 142 5.25 3.73 -8.28
N TYR A 143 4.08 3.43 -8.82
CA TYR A 143 3.93 2.50 -9.94
C TYR A 143 3.43 3.26 -11.14
N THR A 144 4.11 3.11 -12.28
CA THR A 144 3.70 3.77 -13.51
C THR A 144 2.59 2.98 -14.20
N ILE A 145 1.84 3.67 -15.06
CA ILE A 145 0.86 3.05 -15.95
C ILE A 145 1.53 1.97 -16.80
N ARG A 146 0.90 0.81 -16.87
CA ARG A 146 1.28 -0.33 -17.71
C ARG A 146 0.32 -0.39 -18.91
N GLY A 147 0.74 -1.02 -20.00
CA GLY A 147 -0.10 -1.13 -21.20
C GLY A 147 -1.43 -1.88 -21.00
N GLU A 148 -1.58 -2.64 -19.91
CA GLU A 148 -2.84 -3.30 -19.54
C GLU A 148 -3.84 -2.31 -18.92
N ASP A 149 -3.37 -1.23 -18.29
CA ASP A 149 -4.20 -0.20 -17.64
C ASP A 149 -4.89 0.72 -18.66
N GLU A 150 -4.26 0.95 -19.82
CA GLU A 150 -4.81 1.78 -20.91
C GLU A 150 -6.01 1.13 -21.61
N GLY A 151 -6.20 -0.18 -21.44
CA GLY A 151 -7.25 -0.96 -22.11
C GLY A 151 -8.58 -1.00 -21.37
N GLU A 152 -8.67 -0.44 -20.16
CA GLU A 152 -9.87 -0.47 -19.30
C GLU A 152 -10.74 0.80 -19.37
N GLU A 153 -10.57 1.64 -20.41
CA GLU A 153 -11.44 2.83 -20.67
C GLU A 153 -12.88 2.49 -21.12
#